data_AF-A0AAW8KH17-F1
#
_entry.id   AF-A0AAW8KH17-F1
#
_cell.length_a   1.000
_cell.length_b   1.000
_cell.length_c   1.000
_cell.angle_alpha   90.00
_cell.angle_beta   90.00
_cell.angle_gamma   90.00
#
_symmetry.space_group_name_H-M   'P 1'
#
loop_
_entity.id
_entity.type
_entity.pdbx_description
1 polymer ?
#
loop_
_entity_poly.entity_id
_entity_poly.type
_entity_poly.pdbx_seq_one_letter_code
_entity_poly.pdbx_strand_id
1 'polypeptide(L)' 'MGILESWREKILVFDGGTGSLLQEEGLLPGELPETWNIVRPEVLTGIHRRYLEAGCDVVLANTFGANRLKFNENTEY' A
#
# COMPACT_ATOMS: atom_id res chain seq x y z
N MET A 1 -9.69 -15.59 -13.50
CA MET A 1 -8.56 -16.41 -13.05
C MET A 1 -8.14 -15.88 -11.69
N GLY A 2 -8.19 -16.70 -10.65
CA GLY A 2 -7.79 -16.34 -9.29
C GLY A 2 -6.29 -16.52 -9.07
N ILE A 3 -5.76 -15.97 -7.97
CA ILE A 3 -4.33 -16.08 -7.62
C ILE A 3 -3.83 -17.54 -7.54
N LEU A 4 -4.69 -18.46 -7.09
CA LEU A 4 -4.41 -19.90 -6.98
C LEU A 4 -4.31 -20.63 -8.32
N GLU A 5 -4.80 -20.03 -9.40
CA GLU A 5 -4.64 -20.54 -10.75
C GLU A 5 -3.38 -19.91 -11.36
N SER A 6 -3.24 -18.59 -11.26
CA SER A 6 -2.16 -17.84 -11.89
C SER A 6 -0.75 -18.26 -11.44
N TRP A 7 -0.54 -18.60 -10.16
CA TRP A 7 0.77 -19.02 -9.64
C TRP A 7 1.27 -20.37 -10.18
N ARG A 8 0.40 -21.19 -10.79
CA ARG A 8 0.81 -22.46 -11.43
C ARG A 8 1.38 -22.23 -12.83
N GLU A 9 0.95 -21.18 -13.50
CA GLU A 9 1.29 -20.89 -14.90
C GLU A 9 2.46 -19.91 -15.03
N LYS A 10 2.68 -19.05 -14.02
CA LYS A 10 3.76 -18.07 -14.02
C LYS A 10 4.20 -17.67 -12.62
N ILE A 11 5.39 -17.09 -12.54
CA ILE A 11 5.84 -16.37 -11.35
C ILE A 11 4.94 -15.15 -11.18
N LEU A 12 4.39 -14.97 -9.97
CA LEU A 12 3.65 -13.77 -9.59
C LEU A 12 4.59 -12.77 -8.94
N VAL A 13 4.58 -11.54 -9.45
CA VAL A 13 5.39 -10.45 -8.91
C VAL A 13 4.53 -9.58 -8.00
N PHE A 14 4.94 -9.42 -6.75
CA PHE A 14 4.31 -8.49 -5.81
C PHE A 14 4.85 -7.08 -6.02
N ASP A 15 4.12 -6.09 -5.52
CA ASP A 15 4.58 -4.71 -5.47
C ASP A 15 5.78 -4.52 -4.53
N GLY A 16 6.28 -3.27 -4.49
CA GLY A 16 7.44 -2.89 -3.70
C GLY A 16 7.09 -2.20 -2.38
N GLY A 17 8.07 -1.47 -1.84
CA GLY A 17 7.90 -0.72 -0.59
C GLY A 17 7.02 0.54 -0.72
N THR A 18 5.71 0.38 -0.51
CA THR A 18 4.74 1.51 -0.50
C THR A 18 5.10 2.61 0.50
N GLY A 19 5.60 2.27 1.69
CA GLY A 19 5.98 3.26 2.70
C GLY A 19 7.10 4.21 2.24
N SER A 20 8.08 3.71 1.49
CA SER A 20 9.17 4.52 0.94
C SER A 20 8.66 5.50 -0.12
N LEU A 21 7.75 5.05 -0.99
CA LEU A 21 7.14 5.94 -1.99
C LEU A 21 6.23 6.99 -1.34
N LEU A 22 5.50 6.64 -0.26
CA LEU A 22 4.74 7.63 0.50
C LEU A 22 5.66 8.69 1.13
N GLN A 23 6.85 8.29 1.63
CA GLN A 23 7.85 9.24 2.14
C GLN A 23 8.38 10.17 1.02
N GLU A 24 8.61 9.65 -0.19
CA GLU A 24 8.96 10.47 -1.36
C GLU A 24 7.85 11.49 -1.72
N GLU A 25 6.59 11.12 -1.55
CA GLU A 25 5.41 11.98 -1.73
C GLU A 25 5.15 12.92 -0.54
N GLY A 26 5.99 12.87 0.52
CA GLY A 26 5.98 13.82 1.63
C GLY A 26 5.41 13.31 2.96
N LEU A 27 5.20 12.00 3.13
CA LEU A 27 4.80 11.42 4.41
C LEU A 27 5.88 11.67 5.48
N LEU A 28 5.53 12.40 6.55
CA LEU A 28 6.50 12.74 7.60
C LEU A 28 6.79 11.56 8.54
N PRO A 29 7.96 11.56 9.22
CA PRO A 29 8.25 10.60 10.27
C PRO A 29 7.19 10.63 11.38
N GLY A 30 6.68 9.46 11.74
CA GLY A 30 5.65 9.32 12.77
C GLY A 30 4.21 9.47 12.27
N GLU A 31 3.99 9.98 11.06
CA GLU A 31 2.68 9.90 10.42
C GLU A 31 2.29 8.45 10.15
N LEU A 32 0.99 8.20 10.13
CA LEU A 32 0.41 6.89 9.87
C LEU A 32 0.09 6.77 8.37
N PRO A 33 0.82 5.93 7.61
CA PRO A 33 0.57 5.76 6.17
C PRO A 33 -0.89 5.45 5.85
N GLU A 34 -1.57 4.72 6.73
CA GLU A 34 -2.91 4.22 6.48
C GLU A 34 -3.99 5.33 6.57
N THR A 35 -3.70 6.51 7.13
CA THR A 35 -4.65 7.65 7.10
C THR A 35 -4.77 8.24 5.70
N TRP A 36 -3.72 8.13 4.89
CA TRP A 36 -3.70 8.61 3.49
C TRP A 36 -4.65 7.83 2.58
N ASN A 37 -5.13 6.66 3.01
CA ASN A 37 -6.27 5.99 2.38
C ASN A 37 -7.51 6.89 2.28
N ILE A 38 -7.66 7.84 3.20
CA ILE A 38 -8.81 8.74 3.31
C ILE A 38 -8.42 10.17 2.94
N VAL A 39 -7.30 10.67 3.46
CA VAL A 39 -6.94 12.09 3.31
C VAL A 39 -6.21 12.42 2.00
N ARG A 40 -5.56 11.43 1.37
CA ARG A 40 -4.79 11.58 0.11
C ARG A 40 -4.91 10.33 -0.79
N PRO A 41 -6.13 9.83 -1.08
CA PRO A 41 -6.32 8.58 -1.84
C PRO A 41 -5.74 8.64 -3.26
N GLU A 42 -5.65 9.83 -3.85
CA GLU A 42 -5.05 10.07 -5.16
C GLU A 42 -3.56 9.72 -5.20
N VAL A 43 -2.82 10.03 -4.13
CA VAL A 43 -1.39 9.69 -4.03
C VAL A 43 -1.21 8.17 -3.97
N LEU A 44 -1.99 7.50 -3.12
CA LEU A 44 -1.91 6.05 -2.97
C LEU A 44 -2.33 5.31 -4.24
N THR A 45 -3.42 5.73 -4.87
CA THR A 45 -3.85 5.13 -6.15
C THR A 45 -2.84 5.37 -7.26
N GLY A 46 -2.14 6.52 -7.25
CA GLY A 46 -1.01 6.79 -8.12
C GLY A 46 0.15 5.80 -7.91
N ILE A 47 0.53 5.55 -6.65
CA ILE A 47 1.58 4.59 -6.29
C ILE A 47 1.21 3.17 -6.75
N HIS A 48 0.00 2.69 -6.45
CA HIS A 48 -0.43 1.36 -6.90
C HIS A 48 -0.48 1.25 -8.42
N ARG A 49 -0.89 2.31 -9.12
CA ARG A 49 -0.86 2.36 -10.59
C ARG A 49 0.57 2.23 -11.12
N ARG A 50 1.53 2.94 -10.54
CA ARG A 50 2.96 2.83 -10.91
C ARG A 50 3.50 1.41 -10.73
N TYR A 51 3.08 0.68 -9.68
CA TYR A 51 3.49 -0.73 -9.51
C TYR A 51 2.88 -1.65 -10.57
N LEU A 52 1.61 -1.44 -10.93
CA LEU A 52 0.96 -2.18 -12.02
C LEU A 52 1.63 -1.89 -13.37
N GLU A 53 1.97 -0.63 -13.65
CA GLU A 53 2.70 -0.22 -14.85
C GLU A 53 4.12 -0.79 -14.90
N ALA A 54 4.76 -0.98 -13.74
CA ALA A 54 6.04 -1.67 -13.62
C ALA A 54 5.93 -3.21 -13.80
N GLY A 55 4.71 -3.75 -13.90
CA GLY A 55 4.45 -5.15 -14.20
C GLY A 55 4.19 -6.05 -13.01
N CYS A 56 3.83 -5.50 -11.84
CA CYS A 56 3.39 -6.36 -10.73
C CYS A 56 2.04 -7.01 -11.03
N ASP A 57 1.85 -8.22 -10.50
CA ASP A 57 0.60 -8.98 -10.56
C ASP A 57 -0.27 -8.78 -9.31
N VAL A 58 0.37 -8.43 -8.20
CA VAL A 58 -0.27 -8.32 -6.88
C VAL A 58 0.15 -7.01 -6.24
N VAL A 59 -0.84 -6.25 -5.77
CA VAL A 59 -0.64 -5.06 -4.94
C VAL A 59 -1.06 -5.36 -3.51
N LEU A 60 -0.32 -4.84 -2.54
CA LEU A 60 -0.67 -4.93 -1.13
C LEU A 60 -1.43 -3.66 -0.73
N ALA A 61 -2.58 -3.84 -0.09
CA ALA A 61 -3.34 -2.72 0.46
C ALA A 61 -2.48 -1.95 1.48
N ASN A 62 -2.63 -0.63 1.51
CA ASN A 62 -1.98 0.25 2.48
C ASN A 62 -2.62 0.12 3.87
N THR A 63 -2.47 -1.06 4.46
CA THR A 63 -3.11 -1.49 5.71
C THR A 63 -2.13 -2.25 6.61
N PHE A 64 -0.82 -2.14 6.38
CA PHE A 64 0.19 -2.89 7.14
C PHE A 64 0.04 -2.73 8.66
N GLY A 65 -0.17 -1.50 9.13
CA GLY A 65 -0.44 -1.18 10.52
C GLY A 65 -1.90 -0.87 10.84
N ALA A 66 -2.84 -1.06 9.91
CA ALA A 66 -4.26 -0.75 10.13
C ALA A 66 -4.91 -1.79 11.06
N ASN A 67 -4.68 -1.64 12.36
CA ASN A 67 -5.26 -2.46 13.41
C ASN A 67 -5.57 -1.64 14.65
N ARG A 68 -6.44 -2.17 15.51
CA ARG A 68 -6.92 -1.49 16.72
C ARG A 68 -5.84 -1.16 17.75
N LEU A 69 -4.70 -1.85 17.74
CA LEU A 69 -3.60 -1.53 18.67
C LEU A 69 -2.84 -0.29 18.20
N LYS A 70 -2.68 -0.10 16.89
CA LYS A 70 -2.01 1.07 16.29
C LYS A 70 -2.96 2.26 16.10
N PHE A 71 -4.21 2.00 15.73
CA PHE A 71 -5.30 2.98 15.60
C PHE A 71 -6.22 2.86 16.81
N ASN A 72 -5.78 3.41 17.94
CA ASN A 72 -6.51 3.40 19.20
C ASN A 72 -6.97 4.82 19.59
N GLU A 73 -7.59 4.96 20.75
CA GLU A 73 -8.11 6.22 21.28
C GLU A 73 -7.07 7.33 21.50
N ASN A 74 -5.78 6.97 21.62
CA ASN A 74 -4.68 7.91 21.79
C ASN A 74 -3.98 8.24 20.46
N THR A 75 -4.43 7.66 19.35
CA THR A 75 -3.84 7.86 18.04
C THR A 75 -4.49 9.07 17.37
N GLU A 76 -3.73 10.14 17.17
CA GLU A 76 -4.16 11.27 16.33
C GLU A 76 -3.99 10.88 14.85
N TYR A 77 -5.03 11.12 14.04
CA TYR A 77 -5.09 10.77 12.61
C TYR A 77 -5.48 11.96 11.74
#